data_AF-A0A0V1Q3N6-F1
#
_entry.id   AF-A0A0V1Q3N6-F1
#
_cell.length_a   1.000
_cell.length_b   1.000
_cell.length_c   1.000
_cell.angle_alpha   90.00
_cell.angle_beta   90.00
_cell.angle_gamma   90.00
#
_symmetry.space_group_name_H-M   'P 1'
#
loop_
_entity.id
_entity.type
_entity.pdbx_description
1 polymer ?
#
loop_
_entity_poly.entity_id
_entity_poly.type
_entity_poly.pdbx_seq_one_letter_code
_entity_poly.pdbx_strand_id
1 'polypeptide(L)'
;MVADTILYHPTFGKLTRFLDSTPKREKCFRLVVYLSRFLSYYLQRQGFSPEVVNIFKDLKHHITIIRKGMRFLKPLNHLQAAAQTFDNKLMDPVLQKTTVIRNLGYVGYLSVDSITWLKLMNVLSAKRFPTISTWSSRFWLIALIAGVINSLRTLKISNAKLEEKESEEINQKIYAAKRKLVWDFLDMFICLNSLNYLHFTEGDVGLAGTITSIMGLHDLWKSSK
;
A
#
# COMPACT_ATOMS: atom_id res chain seq x y z
N MET A 1 -2.47 38.99 9.70
CA MET A 1 -3.76 39.06 8.97
C MET A 1 -3.88 38.01 7.86
N VAL A 2 -3.06 37.97 6.81
CA VAL A 2 -3.18 36.91 5.77
C VAL A 2 -2.69 35.53 6.25
N ALA A 3 -1.61 35.50 7.04
CA ALA A 3 -1.11 34.26 7.66
C ALA A 3 -2.14 33.65 8.62
N ASP A 4 -2.81 34.46 9.43
CA ASP A 4 -3.84 34.01 10.37
C ASP A 4 -5.01 33.34 9.65
N THR A 5 -5.47 33.91 8.54
CA THR A 5 -6.55 33.32 7.73
C THR A 5 -6.20 31.92 7.21
N ILE A 6 -4.94 31.68 6.83
CA ILE A 6 -4.48 30.36 6.37
C ILE A 6 -4.33 29.40 7.56
N LEU A 7 -3.70 29.85 8.64
CA LEU A 7 -3.38 29.01 9.80
C LEU A 7 -4.63 28.56 10.56
N TYR A 8 -5.65 29.40 10.64
CA TYR A 8 -6.92 29.06 11.31
C TYR A 8 -7.96 28.42 10.36
N HIS A 9 -7.62 28.21 9.08
CA HIS A 9 -8.53 27.55 8.14
C HIS A 9 -8.73 26.06 8.53
N PRO A 10 -9.97 25.53 8.56
CA PRO A 10 -10.25 24.14 8.92
C PRO A 10 -9.45 23.10 8.10
N THR A 11 -9.22 23.38 6.81
CA THR A 11 -8.40 22.53 5.94
C THR A 11 -6.94 22.46 6.39
N PHE A 12 -6.37 23.57 6.87
CA PHE A 12 -5.01 23.59 7.38
C PHE A 12 -4.91 22.73 8.65
N GLY A 13 -5.84 22.90 9.59
CA GLY A 13 -5.94 22.07 10.80
C GLY A 13 -6.18 20.58 10.49
N LYS A 14 -6.95 20.26 9.44
CA LYS A 14 -7.12 18.88 8.99
C LYS A 14 -5.83 18.33 8.36
N LEU A 15 -5.12 19.14 7.58
CA LEU A 15 -3.84 18.77 6.96
C LEU A 15 -2.75 18.51 8.00
N THR A 16 -2.63 19.34 9.03
CA THR A 16 -1.64 19.11 10.10
C THR A 16 -1.90 17.78 10.82
N ARG A 17 -3.13 17.53 11.28
CA ARG A 17 -3.52 16.22 11.88
C ARG A 17 -3.34 15.04 10.93
N PHE A 18 -3.52 15.26 9.63
CA PHE A 18 -3.25 14.25 8.63
C PHE A 18 -1.75 13.93 8.58
N LEU A 19 -0.90 14.95 8.52
CA LEU A 19 0.55 14.79 8.46
C LEU A 19 1.17 14.33 9.80
N ASP A 20 0.52 14.52 10.93
CA ASP A 20 1.02 14.03 12.23
C ASP A 20 0.90 12.50 12.37
N SER A 21 0.10 11.85 11.51
CA SER A 21 -0.11 10.40 11.54
C SER A 21 0.94 9.66 10.71
N THR A 22 1.71 8.78 11.35
CA THR A 22 2.74 7.95 10.68
C THR A 22 2.20 7.14 9.49
N PRO A 23 1.06 6.41 9.57
CA PRO A 23 0.50 5.70 8.42
C PRO A 23 0.15 6.61 7.23
N LYS A 24 -0.26 7.85 7.50
CA LYS A 24 -0.66 8.83 6.47
C LYS A 24 0.56 9.40 5.77
N ARG A 25 1.60 9.81 6.51
CA ARG A 25 2.90 10.21 5.94
C ARG A 25 3.56 9.12 5.12
N GLU A 26 3.56 7.88 5.63
CA GLU A 26 4.12 6.74 4.89
C GLU A 26 3.45 6.56 3.53
N LYS A 27 2.13 6.78 3.45
CA LYS A 27 1.37 6.75 2.20
C LYS A 27 1.71 7.94 1.29
N CYS A 28 1.91 9.15 1.82
CA CYS A 28 2.38 10.30 1.03
C CYS A 28 3.73 9.99 0.37
N PHE A 29 4.66 9.44 1.16
CA PHE A 29 5.94 9.05 0.61
C PHE A 29 5.82 7.91 -0.41
N ARG A 30 4.85 6.98 -0.26
CA ARG A 30 4.57 5.95 -1.29
C ARG A 30 4.24 6.61 -2.62
N LEU A 31 3.39 7.64 -2.61
CA LEU A 31 3.10 8.41 -3.82
C LEU A 31 4.37 8.99 -4.42
N VAL A 32 5.22 9.64 -3.62
CA VAL A 32 6.49 10.22 -4.11
C VAL A 32 7.40 9.16 -4.74
N VAL A 33 7.53 7.98 -4.11
CA VAL A 33 8.36 6.89 -4.64
C VAL A 33 7.89 6.40 -6.01
N TYR A 34 6.60 6.10 -6.15
CA TYR A 34 6.07 5.56 -7.41
C TYR A 34 5.95 6.62 -8.50
N LEU A 35 5.61 7.86 -8.13
CA LEU A 35 5.63 8.98 -9.06
C LEU A 35 7.05 9.25 -9.57
N SER A 36 8.05 9.23 -8.68
CA SER A 36 9.46 9.39 -9.08
C SER A 36 9.93 8.23 -9.97
N ARG A 37 9.47 7.00 -9.69
CA ARG A 37 9.72 5.84 -10.57
C ARG A 37 9.17 6.09 -11.97
N PHE A 38 7.91 6.52 -12.08
CA PHE A 38 7.28 6.85 -13.36
C PHE A 38 8.01 8.00 -14.08
N LEU A 39 8.27 9.12 -13.39
CA LEU A 39 8.93 10.30 -13.97
C LEU A 39 10.34 9.97 -14.45
N SER A 40 11.13 9.22 -13.68
CA SER A 40 12.48 8.82 -14.11
C SER A 40 12.46 8.01 -15.41
N TYR A 41 11.48 7.11 -15.57
CA TYR A 41 11.30 6.33 -16.79
C TYR A 41 10.82 7.21 -17.95
N TYR A 42 9.79 8.02 -17.72
CA TYR A 42 9.20 8.88 -18.74
C TYR A 42 10.20 9.90 -19.29
N LEU A 43 10.91 10.62 -18.41
CA LEU A 43 11.91 11.60 -18.81
C LEU A 43 13.08 10.97 -19.58
N GLN A 44 13.51 9.78 -19.18
CA GLN A 44 14.53 9.03 -19.93
C GLN A 44 14.04 8.71 -21.35
N ARG A 45 12.77 8.31 -21.51
CA ARG A 45 12.18 8.01 -22.83
C ARG A 45 11.98 9.25 -23.70
N GLN A 46 11.83 10.42 -23.09
CA GLN A 46 11.75 11.70 -23.77
C GLN A 46 13.13 12.30 -24.14
N GLY A 47 14.23 11.62 -23.81
CA GLY A 47 15.58 12.06 -24.16
C GLY A 47 16.15 13.17 -23.27
N PHE A 48 15.60 13.37 -22.07
CA PHE A 48 16.18 14.30 -21.10
C PHE A 48 17.57 13.85 -20.64
N SER A 49 18.38 14.80 -20.16
CA SER A 49 19.74 14.51 -19.72
C SER A 49 19.77 13.50 -18.56
N PRO A 50 20.84 12.70 -18.43
CA PRO A 50 21.00 11.76 -17.31
C PRO A 50 20.90 12.43 -15.94
N GLU A 51 21.36 13.67 -15.82
CA GLU A 51 21.27 14.47 -14.59
C GLU A 51 19.82 14.66 -14.15
N VAL A 52 18.93 15.10 -15.05
CA VAL A 52 17.51 15.28 -14.76
C VAL A 52 16.83 13.96 -14.38
N VAL A 53 17.17 12.88 -15.08
CA VAL A 53 16.64 11.54 -14.78
C VAL A 53 17.09 11.06 -13.40
N ASN A 54 18.34 11.33 -13.02
CA ASN A 54 18.92 10.88 -11.76
C ASN A 54 18.29 11.57 -10.55
N ILE A 55 17.87 12.84 -10.64
CA ILE A 55 17.12 13.53 -9.58
C ILE A 55 15.94 12.67 -9.10
N PHE A 56 15.15 12.11 -10.02
CA PHE A 56 14.00 11.28 -9.68
C PHE A 56 14.39 9.86 -9.21
N LYS A 57 15.49 9.29 -9.72
CA LYS A 57 16.02 8.01 -9.22
C LYS A 57 16.50 8.13 -7.77
N ASP A 58 17.20 9.21 -7.46
CA ASP A 58 17.73 9.48 -6.13
C ASP A 58 16.59 9.81 -5.15
N LEU A 59 15.61 10.61 -5.58
CA LEU A 59 14.41 10.88 -4.79
C LEU A 59 13.65 9.59 -4.47
N LYS A 60 13.43 8.72 -5.47
CA LYS A 60 12.84 7.38 -5.26
C LYS A 60 13.66 6.59 -4.22
N HIS A 61 14.98 6.59 -4.33
CA HIS A 61 15.86 5.84 -3.43
C HIS A 61 15.77 6.35 -1.98
N HIS A 62 16.02 7.64 -1.74
CA HIS A 62 16.02 8.22 -0.41
C HIS A 62 14.65 8.11 0.28
N ILE A 63 13.58 8.43 -0.44
CA ILE A 63 12.22 8.31 0.13
C ILE A 63 11.85 6.85 0.40
N THR A 64 12.36 5.88 -0.38
CA THR A 64 12.16 4.46 -0.09
C THR A 64 12.78 4.06 1.25
N ILE A 65 13.97 4.57 1.57
CA ILE A 65 14.63 4.32 2.87
C ILE A 65 13.77 4.88 4.01
N ILE A 66 13.30 6.13 3.90
CA ILE A 66 12.45 6.77 4.90
C ILE A 66 11.17 5.95 5.13
N ARG A 67 10.47 5.58 4.05
CA ARG A 67 9.23 4.79 4.12
C ARG A 67 9.41 3.44 4.79
N LYS A 68 10.52 2.76 4.52
CA LYS A 68 10.84 1.49 5.15
C LYS A 68 11.05 1.68 6.66
N GLY A 69 11.76 2.73 7.06
CA GLY A 69 11.88 3.13 8.47
C GLY A 69 10.52 3.38 9.14
N MET A 70 9.61 4.11 8.47
CA MET A 70 8.25 4.35 9.00
C MET A 70 7.38 3.09 9.13
N ARG A 71 7.76 1.99 8.48
CA ARG A 71 7.08 0.69 8.56
C ARG A 71 7.74 -0.27 9.56
N PHE A 72 8.85 0.12 10.18
CA PHE A 72 9.48 -0.66 11.23
C PHE A 72 8.47 -0.92 12.37
N LEU A 73 8.43 -2.15 12.89
CA LEU A 73 7.46 -2.62 13.90
C LEU A 73 5.97 -2.61 13.50
N LYS A 74 5.62 -2.17 12.28
CA LYS A 74 4.27 -2.33 11.73
C LYS A 74 3.75 -3.79 11.70
N PRO A 75 4.58 -4.86 11.62
CA PRO A 75 4.11 -6.23 11.80
C PRO A 75 3.29 -6.44 13.09
N LEU A 76 3.59 -5.75 14.19
CA LEU A 76 2.88 -5.93 15.47
C LEU A 76 1.39 -5.60 15.34
N ASN A 77 1.06 -4.53 14.61
CA ASN A 77 -0.33 -4.14 14.35
C ASN A 77 -1.06 -5.21 13.53
N HIS A 78 -0.37 -5.83 12.56
CA HIS A 78 -0.94 -6.90 11.75
C HIS A 78 -1.10 -8.19 12.54
N LEU A 79 -0.18 -8.50 13.45
CA LEU A 79 -0.29 -9.65 14.34
C LEU A 79 -1.51 -9.51 15.27
N GLN A 80 -1.68 -8.34 15.88
CA GLN A 80 -2.87 -8.03 16.69
C GLN A 80 -4.16 -8.16 15.88
N ALA A 81 -4.20 -7.59 14.67
CA ALA A 81 -5.36 -7.68 13.79
C ALA A 81 -5.67 -9.13 13.35
N ALA A 82 -4.64 -9.95 13.13
CA ALA A 82 -4.81 -11.36 12.83
C ALA A 82 -5.44 -12.12 14.01
N ALA A 83 -4.92 -11.91 15.23
CA ALA A 83 -5.44 -12.54 16.44
C ALA A 83 -6.91 -12.15 16.69
N GLN A 84 -7.22 -10.84 16.70
CA GLN A 84 -8.58 -10.35 16.88
C GLN A 84 -9.55 -10.90 15.82
N THR A 85 -9.13 -11.02 14.57
CA THR A 85 -9.98 -11.58 13.51
C THR A 85 -10.18 -13.09 13.69
N PHE A 86 -9.14 -13.81 14.09
CA PHE A 86 -9.21 -15.24 14.35
C PHE A 86 -10.21 -15.57 15.47
N ASP A 87 -10.30 -14.71 16.49
CA ASP A 87 -11.21 -14.88 17.62
C ASP A 87 -12.67 -14.53 17.27
N ASN A 88 -12.92 -13.78 16.19
CA ASN A 88 -14.28 -13.41 15.77
C ASN A 88 -15.00 -14.58 15.07
N LYS A 89 -15.55 -15.52 15.85
CA LYS A 89 -16.25 -16.72 15.34
C LYS A 89 -17.58 -16.43 14.63
N LEU A 90 -18.12 -15.21 14.76
CA LEU A 90 -19.37 -14.79 14.11
C LEU A 90 -19.16 -14.30 12.66
N MET A 91 -17.91 -14.05 12.26
CA MET A 91 -17.59 -13.63 10.90
C MET A 91 -17.75 -14.80 9.91
N ASP A 92 -18.17 -14.50 8.67
CA ASP A 92 -18.15 -15.48 7.57
C ASP A 92 -16.79 -16.21 7.52
N PRO A 93 -16.76 -17.56 7.51
CA PRO A 93 -15.50 -18.31 7.63
C PRO A 93 -14.47 -17.99 6.55
N VAL A 94 -14.91 -17.68 5.33
CA VAL A 94 -14.00 -17.32 4.23
C VAL A 94 -13.44 -15.92 4.47
N LEU A 95 -14.26 -14.95 4.85
CA LEU A 95 -13.81 -13.60 5.21
C LEU A 95 -12.84 -13.62 6.40
N GLN A 96 -13.12 -14.43 7.42
CA GLN A 96 -12.27 -14.59 8.59
C GLN A 96 -10.89 -15.15 8.19
N LYS A 97 -10.86 -16.34 7.58
CA LYS A 97 -9.61 -17.01 7.17
C LYS A 97 -8.77 -16.14 6.25
N THR A 98 -9.38 -15.53 5.24
CA THR A 98 -8.65 -14.65 4.31
C THR A 98 -8.12 -13.39 4.99
N THR A 99 -8.84 -12.82 5.95
CA THR A 99 -8.34 -11.67 6.72
C THR A 99 -7.17 -12.04 7.63
N VAL A 100 -7.22 -13.21 8.27
CA VAL A 100 -6.11 -13.76 9.07
C VAL A 100 -4.89 -14.00 8.18
N ILE A 101 -5.04 -14.74 7.08
CA ILE A 101 -3.97 -15.03 6.13
C ILE A 101 -3.37 -13.74 5.57
N ARG A 102 -4.21 -12.75 5.23
CA ARG A 102 -3.74 -11.45 4.73
C ARG A 102 -2.85 -10.74 5.74
N ASN A 103 -3.28 -10.68 7.00
CA ASN A 103 -2.49 -10.03 8.04
C ASN A 103 -1.19 -10.79 8.34
N LEU A 104 -1.21 -12.11 8.40
CA LEU A 104 0.01 -12.92 8.55
C LEU A 104 0.97 -12.76 7.36
N GLY A 105 0.45 -12.65 6.14
CA GLY A 105 1.23 -12.28 4.97
C GLY A 105 1.88 -10.90 5.11
N TYR A 106 1.16 -9.91 5.66
CA TYR A 106 1.75 -8.59 5.97
C TYR A 106 2.78 -8.65 7.11
N VAL A 107 2.60 -9.51 8.12
CA VAL A 107 3.62 -9.77 9.15
C VAL A 107 4.91 -10.28 8.49
N GLY A 108 4.83 -11.34 7.68
CA GLY A 108 5.99 -11.87 6.97
C GLY A 108 6.64 -10.83 6.04
N TYR A 109 5.82 -10.14 5.25
CA TYR A 109 6.26 -9.09 4.34
C TYR A 109 7.06 -8.01 5.06
N LEU A 110 6.46 -7.38 6.08
CA LEU A 110 7.01 -6.20 6.74
C LEU A 110 8.16 -6.53 7.71
N SER A 111 8.16 -7.73 8.29
CA SER A 111 9.30 -8.21 9.09
C SER A 111 10.55 -8.39 8.21
N VAL A 112 10.37 -9.05 7.06
CA VAL A 112 11.46 -9.24 6.08
C VAL A 112 11.86 -7.90 5.44
N ASP A 113 10.90 -7.01 5.18
CA ASP A 113 11.14 -5.65 4.66
C ASP A 113 12.01 -4.81 5.60
N SER A 114 11.90 -5.04 6.93
CA SER A 114 12.75 -4.40 7.95
C SER A 114 14.21 -4.85 7.84
N ILE A 115 14.47 -6.11 7.48
CA ILE A 115 15.84 -6.58 7.20
C ILE A 115 16.37 -5.91 5.94
N THR A 116 15.56 -5.81 4.88
CA THR A 116 15.94 -5.07 3.66
C THR A 116 16.25 -3.60 3.95
N TRP A 117 15.52 -2.97 4.88
CA TRP A 117 15.80 -1.61 5.32
C TRP A 117 17.18 -1.48 5.98
N LEU A 118 17.52 -2.38 6.91
CA LEU A 118 18.86 -2.40 7.53
C LEU A 118 19.98 -2.59 6.50
N LYS A 119 19.74 -3.37 5.45
CA LYS A 119 20.68 -3.50 4.33
C LYS A 119 20.84 -2.20 3.54
N LEU A 120 19.74 -1.47 3.28
CA LEU A 120 19.78 -0.19 2.56
C LEU A 120 20.54 0.91 3.35
N MET A 121 20.58 0.81 4.68
CA MET A 121 21.35 1.71 5.54
C MET A 121 22.79 1.24 5.78
N ASN A 122 23.24 0.16 5.12
CA ASN A 122 24.55 -0.48 5.33
C ASN A 122 24.81 -0.98 6.76
N VAL A 123 23.77 -1.15 7.58
CA VAL A 123 23.86 -1.80 8.91
C VAL A 123 24.06 -3.31 8.76
N LEU A 124 23.47 -3.90 7.73
CA LEU A 124 23.69 -5.29 7.33
C LEU A 124 24.35 -5.34 5.95
N SER A 125 25.32 -6.24 5.78
CA SER A 125 25.98 -6.46 4.49
C SER A 125 24.98 -6.78 3.38
N ALA A 126 25.17 -6.15 2.21
CA ALA A 126 24.35 -6.40 1.02
C ALA A 126 24.38 -7.88 0.58
N LYS A 127 25.48 -8.59 0.85
CA LYS A 127 25.64 -10.03 0.52
C LYS A 127 24.86 -10.95 1.45
N ARG A 128 24.49 -10.49 2.66
CA ARG A 128 23.74 -11.28 3.64
C ARG A 128 22.27 -11.35 3.23
N PHE A 129 21.69 -12.56 3.17
CA PHE A 129 20.31 -12.79 2.72
C PHE A 129 20.03 -12.22 1.31
N PRO A 130 20.61 -12.80 0.24
CA PRO A 130 20.46 -12.28 -1.12
C PRO A 130 19.01 -12.32 -1.63
N THR A 131 18.22 -13.30 -1.20
CA THR A 131 16.83 -13.51 -1.63
C THR A 131 15.79 -12.82 -0.75
N ILE A 132 16.22 -11.97 0.19
CA ILE A 132 15.34 -11.37 1.20
C ILE A 132 14.22 -10.53 0.59
N SER A 133 14.50 -9.76 -0.47
CA SER A 133 13.50 -8.97 -1.18
C SER A 133 12.51 -9.84 -1.95
N THR A 134 12.94 -10.99 -2.48
CA THR A 134 12.07 -11.97 -3.13
C THR A 134 11.11 -12.58 -2.12
N TRP A 135 11.59 -12.97 -0.94
CA TRP A 135 10.73 -13.48 0.14
C TRP A 135 9.74 -12.45 0.65
N SER A 136 10.17 -11.20 0.83
CA SER A 136 9.30 -10.08 1.15
C SER A 136 8.13 -9.98 0.14
N SER A 137 8.45 -10.04 -1.16
CA SER A 137 7.44 -9.97 -2.23
C SER A 137 6.53 -11.21 -2.26
N ARG A 138 7.03 -12.41 -1.96
CA ARG A 138 6.20 -13.63 -1.84
C ARG A 138 5.17 -13.52 -0.71
N PHE A 139 5.58 -13.06 0.48
CA PHE A 139 4.66 -12.82 1.58
C PHE A 139 3.62 -11.75 1.24
N TRP A 140 4.03 -10.69 0.54
CA TRP A 140 3.10 -9.67 0.06
C TRP A 140 2.10 -10.26 -0.94
N LEU A 141 2.53 -11.11 -1.87
CA LEU A 141 1.66 -11.78 -2.83
C LEU A 141 0.61 -12.66 -2.12
N ILE A 142 0.99 -13.42 -1.10
CA ILE A 142 0.04 -14.21 -0.28
C ILE A 142 -1.03 -13.29 0.33
N ALA A 143 -0.63 -12.14 0.86
CA ALA A 143 -1.57 -11.18 1.43
C ALA A 143 -2.54 -10.60 0.38
N LEU A 144 -2.04 -10.33 -0.83
CA LEU A 144 -2.85 -9.81 -1.94
C LEU A 144 -3.84 -10.85 -2.46
N ILE A 145 -3.42 -12.11 -2.64
CA ILE A 145 -4.32 -13.20 -3.06
C ILE A 145 -5.44 -13.37 -2.04
N ALA A 146 -5.12 -13.38 -0.75
CA ALA A 146 -6.14 -13.43 0.30
C ALA A 146 -7.08 -12.21 0.26
N GLY A 147 -6.57 -11.01 -0.03
CA GLY A 147 -7.35 -9.79 -0.22
C GLY A 147 -8.34 -9.85 -1.39
N VAL A 148 -7.91 -10.43 -2.52
CA VAL A 148 -8.77 -10.66 -3.69
C VAL A 148 -9.90 -11.63 -3.35
N ILE A 149 -9.58 -12.79 -2.75
CA ILE A 149 -10.59 -13.78 -2.34
C ILE A 149 -11.59 -13.16 -1.34
N ASN A 150 -11.09 -12.38 -0.38
CA ASN A 150 -11.92 -11.68 0.60
C ASN A 150 -12.91 -10.72 -0.07
N SER A 151 -12.43 -9.91 -1.03
CA SER A 151 -13.26 -8.94 -1.73
C SER A 151 -14.29 -9.62 -2.63
N LEU A 152 -13.92 -10.70 -3.34
CA LEU A 152 -14.87 -11.50 -4.13
C LEU A 152 -15.95 -12.15 -3.25
N ARG A 153 -15.58 -12.68 -2.09
CA ARG A 153 -16.55 -13.22 -1.11
C ARG A 153 -17.48 -12.13 -0.60
N THR A 154 -16.94 -10.96 -0.29
CA THR A 154 -17.74 -9.80 0.14
C THR A 154 -18.75 -9.39 -0.92
N LEU A 155 -18.36 -9.34 -2.19
CA LEU A 155 -19.27 -9.06 -3.31
C LEU A 155 -20.38 -10.11 -3.40
N LYS A 156 -20.03 -11.40 -3.34
CA LYS A 156 -21.02 -12.48 -3.39
C LYS A 156 -22.05 -12.37 -2.27
N ILE A 157 -21.61 -12.17 -1.03
CA ILE A 157 -22.51 -12.02 0.12
C ILE A 157 -23.36 -10.75 -0.01
N SER A 158 -22.75 -9.62 -0.41
CA SER A 158 -23.44 -8.34 -0.46
C SER A 158 -24.47 -8.28 -1.59
N ASN A 159 -24.18 -8.87 -2.75
CA ASN A 159 -25.15 -8.96 -3.85
C ASN A 159 -26.37 -9.81 -3.46
N ALA A 160 -26.15 -10.98 -2.84
CA ALA A 160 -27.26 -11.82 -2.37
C ALA A 160 -28.16 -11.07 -1.36
N LYS A 161 -27.56 -10.29 -0.45
CA LYS A 161 -28.31 -9.45 0.50
C LYS A 161 -29.05 -8.30 -0.18
N LEU A 162 -28.50 -7.75 -1.27
CA LEU A 162 -29.13 -6.69 -2.03
C LEU A 162 -30.40 -7.18 -2.74
N GLU A 163 -30.37 -8.43 -3.24
CA GLU A 163 -31.53 -9.10 -3.85
C GLU A 163 -32.66 -9.31 -2.83
N GLU A 164 -32.33 -9.60 -1.57
CA GLU A 164 -33.30 -9.74 -0.49
C GLU A 164 -33.82 -8.39 0.03
N LYS A 165 -32.96 -7.37 0.07
CA LYS A 165 -33.28 -6.06 0.62
C LYS A 165 -32.41 -4.98 0.00
N GLU A 166 -33.05 -4.06 -0.72
CA GLU A 166 -32.37 -2.86 -1.20
C GLU A 166 -31.94 -1.99 -0.03
N SER A 167 -30.65 -1.63 0.00
CA SER A 167 -30.07 -0.79 1.05
C SER A 167 -28.83 -0.07 0.52
N GLU A 168 -28.79 1.24 0.74
CA GLU A 168 -27.66 2.09 0.39
C GLU A 168 -26.37 1.62 1.08
N GLU A 169 -26.46 1.10 2.30
CA GLU A 169 -25.29 0.53 3.00
C GLU A 169 -24.71 -0.69 2.29
N ILE A 170 -25.56 -1.52 1.67
CA ILE A 170 -25.13 -2.70 0.91
C ILE A 170 -24.47 -2.24 -0.39
N ASN A 171 -25.05 -1.26 -1.08
CA ASN A 171 -24.45 -0.66 -2.28
C ASN A 171 -23.06 -0.06 -1.99
N GLN A 172 -22.89 0.62 -0.86
CA GLN A 172 -21.60 1.14 -0.42
C GLN A 172 -20.58 0.02 -0.14
N LYS A 173 -21.01 -1.09 0.48
CA LYS A 173 -20.14 -2.27 0.68
C LYS A 173 -19.70 -2.90 -0.65
N ILE A 174 -20.61 -3.01 -1.61
CA ILE A 174 -20.32 -3.51 -2.96
C ILE A 174 -19.31 -2.60 -3.65
N TYR A 175 -19.54 -1.28 -3.62
CA TYR A 175 -18.63 -0.31 -4.20
C TYR A 175 -17.24 -0.39 -3.56
N ALA A 176 -17.17 -0.44 -2.22
CA ALA A 176 -15.92 -0.57 -1.49
C ALA A 176 -15.16 -1.86 -1.87
N ALA A 177 -15.86 -2.99 -1.99
CA ALA A 177 -15.26 -4.26 -2.39
C ALA A 177 -14.77 -4.25 -3.85
N LYS A 178 -15.54 -3.68 -4.80
CA LYS A 178 -15.10 -3.50 -6.20
C LYS A 178 -13.84 -2.63 -6.28
N ARG A 179 -13.85 -1.49 -5.59
CA ARG A 179 -12.69 -0.59 -5.53
C ARG A 179 -11.48 -1.28 -4.90
N LYS A 180 -11.69 -2.10 -3.87
CA LYS A 180 -10.62 -2.87 -3.22
C LYS A 180 -10.04 -3.95 -4.15
N LEU A 181 -10.85 -4.58 -5.00
CA LEU A 181 -10.35 -5.49 -6.04
C LEU A 181 -9.44 -4.79 -7.03
N VAL A 182 -9.87 -3.65 -7.57
CA VAL A 182 -9.04 -2.86 -8.50
C VAL A 182 -7.71 -2.50 -7.85
N TRP A 183 -7.75 -2.08 -6.58
CA TRP A 183 -6.54 -1.82 -5.81
C TRP A 183 -5.66 -3.06 -5.71
N ASP A 184 -6.19 -4.18 -5.23
CA ASP A 184 -5.40 -5.39 -4.98
C ASP A 184 -4.83 -5.98 -6.29
N PHE A 185 -5.52 -5.83 -7.42
CA PHE A 185 -4.97 -6.21 -8.73
C PHE A 185 -3.83 -5.29 -9.18
N LEU A 186 -3.92 -3.98 -8.98
CA LEU A 186 -2.82 -3.05 -9.28
C LEU A 186 -1.60 -3.32 -8.38
N ASP A 187 -1.82 -3.55 -7.08
CA ASP A 187 -0.73 -3.93 -6.17
C ASP A 187 -0.16 -5.31 -6.51
N MET A 188 -0.98 -6.26 -6.98
CA MET A 188 -0.53 -7.56 -7.48
C MET A 188 0.29 -7.44 -8.76
N PHE A 189 -0.11 -6.57 -9.69
CA PHE A 189 0.69 -6.24 -10.87
C PHE A 189 2.09 -5.75 -10.48
N ILE A 190 2.19 -4.83 -9.51
CA ILE A 190 3.48 -4.37 -8.98
C ILE A 190 4.27 -5.52 -8.35
N CYS A 191 3.61 -6.35 -7.54
CA CYS A 191 4.22 -7.47 -6.83
C CYS A 191 4.76 -8.54 -7.80
N LEU A 192 4.00 -8.89 -8.83
CA LEU A 192 4.40 -9.90 -9.82
C LEU A 192 5.57 -9.43 -10.70
N ASN A 193 5.64 -8.13 -11.02
CA ASN A 193 6.84 -7.55 -11.65
C ASN A 193 8.05 -7.61 -10.70
N SER A 194 7.87 -7.35 -9.40
CA SER A 194 8.96 -7.46 -8.41
C SER A 194 9.47 -8.90 -8.19
N LEU A 195 8.62 -9.89 -8.49
CA LEU A 195 8.96 -11.31 -8.46
C LEU A 195 9.52 -11.83 -9.80
N ASN A 196 9.63 -10.96 -10.81
CA ASN A 196 10.05 -11.31 -12.16
C ASN A 196 9.14 -12.37 -12.83
N TYR A 197 7.84 -12.36 -12.51
CA TYR A 197 6.83 -13.13 -13.23
C TYR A 197 6.21 -12.32 -14.38
N LEU A 198 6.14 -11.00 -14.20
CA LEU A 198 5.77 -10.05 -15.25
C LEU A 198 7.01 -9.21 -15.61
N HIS A 199 7.06 -8.73 -16.86
CA HIS A 199 8.21 -8.02 -17.43
C HIS A 199 7.80 -6.65 -18.02
N PHE A 200 6.95 -5.91 -17.30
CA PHE A 200 6.53 -4.57 -17.70
C PHE A 200 7.60 -3.53 -17.37
N THR A 201 7.46 -2.34 -17.94
CA THR A 201 8.44 -1.27 -17.79
C THR A 201 8.40 -0.64 -16.39
N GLU A 202 9.49 0.05 -16.01
CA GLU A 202 9.53 0.83 -14.78
C GLU A 202 8.42 1.90 -14.74
N GLY A 203 8.04 2.44 -15.91
CA GLY A 203 6.94 3.38 -16.08
C GLY A 203 5.60 2.78 -15.69
N ASP A 204 5.26 1.61 -16.23
CA ASP A 204 3.99 0.92 -15.95
C ASP A 204 3.84 0.62 -14.46
N VAL A 205 4.90 0.11 -13.83
CA VAL A 205 4.91 -0.21 -12.40
C VAL A 205 4.87 1.08 -11.55
N GLY A 206 5.53 2.14 -12.00
CA GLY A 206 5.45 3.48 -11.42
C GLY A 206 4.02 4.03 -11.45
N LEU A 207 3.33 3.91 -12.58
CA LEU A 207 1.97 4.40 -12.76
C LEU A 207 0.98 3.63 -11.88
N ALA A 208 1.04 2.29 -11.89
CA ALA A 208 0.18 1.45 -11.05
C ALA A 208 0.32 1.81 -9.56
N GLY A 209 1.56 2.00 -9.07
CA GLY A 209 1.78 2.37 -7.68
C GLY A 209 1.41 3.81 -7.35
N THR A 210 1.44 4.71 -8.33
CA THR A 210 0.95 6.09 -8.19
C THR A 210 -0.56 6.07 -7.99
N ILE A 211 -1.30 5.33 -8.84
CA ILE A 211 -2.75 5.17 -8.74
C ILE A 211 -3.15 4.59 -7.38
N THR A 212 -2.55 3.48 -6.94
CA THR A 212 -2.90 2.89 -5.62
C THR A 212 -2.50 3.77 -4.44
N SER A 213 -1.48 4.63 -4.60
CA SER A 213 -1.12 5.61 -3.58
C SER A 213 -2.15 6.73 -3.46
N ILE A 214 -2.61 7.28 -4.58
CA ILE A 214 -3.67 8.31 -4.63
C ILE A 214 -4.97 7.76 -4.04
N MET A 215 -5.37 6.55 -4.45
CA MET A 215 -6.54 5.87 -3.88
C MET A 215 -6.45 5.78 -2.36
N GLY A 216 -5.26 5.44 -1.83
CA GLY A 216 -5.03 5.34 -0.40
C GLY A 216 -5.02 6.66 0.35
N LEU A 217 -4.42 7.70 -0.23
CA LEU A 217 -4.42 9.03 0.37
C LEU A 217 -5.83 9.59 0.45
N HIS A 218 -6.63 9.40 -0.60
CA HIS A 218 -8.03 9.79 -0.61
C HIS A 218 -8.83 9.10 0.51
N ASP A 219 -8.63 7.80 0.73
CA ASP A 219 -9.34 7.07 1.80
C ASP A 219 -8.91 7.54 3.20
N LEU A 220 -7.60 7.76 3.38
CA LEU A 220 -7.06 8.29 4.64
C LEU A 220 -7.52 9.73 4.89
N TRP A 221 -7.71 10.53 3.84
CA TRP A 221 -8.18 11.91 3.95
C TRP A 221 -9.67 11.95 4.32
N LYS A 222 -10.47 11.07 3.72
CA LYS A 222 -11.88 10.90 4.07
C LYS A 222 -12.07 10.43 5.51
N SER A 223 -11.20 9.55 6.01
CA SER A 223 -11.27 9.07 7.40
C SER A 223 -10.65 10.03 8.43
N SER A 224 -9.98 11.09 8.00
CA SER A 224 -9.42 12.10 8.89
C SER A 224 -10.51 13.06 9.35
N LYS A 225 -10.69 13.14 10.68
CA LYS A 225 -11.57 14.08 11.36
C LYS A 225 -11.00 15.51 11.38
#